data_AF-A0A4Q0SW95-F1
#
_entry.id   AF-A0A4Q0SW95-F1
#
_cell.length_a   1.000
_cell.length_b   1.000
_cell.length_c   1.000
_cell.angle_alpha   90.00
_cell.angle_beta   90.00
_cell.angle_gamma   90.00
#
_symmetry.space_group_name_H-M   'P 1'
#
loop_
_entity.id
_entity.type
_entity.pdbx_description
1 polymer ?
#
loop_
_entity_poly.entity_id
_entity_poly.type
_entity_poly.pdbx_seq_one_letter_code
_entity_poly.pdbx_strand_id
1 'polypeptide(L)'
;MSDNQPQGRPAIKLDFTTGLDKLPPRPKMDESTTLASVTAGRELGFSGRAEPAPSPAPSPFLDGRRLRSRGANTQLNLKVTAEEKDAILRDAARFIHDPGSPINNIGEFVVYAVDFLRSHGRRAE
;
A
#
# COMPACT_ATOMS: atom_id res chain seq x y z
N MET A 1 -9.96 42.18 -29.46
CA MET A 1 -9.40 40.81 -29.44
C MET A 1 -9.72 40.28 -28.05
N SER A 2 -10.70 39.38 -27.93
CA SER A 2 -11.22 38.92 -26.63
C SER A 2 -10.65 37.55 -26.32
N ASP A 3 -10.03 37.42 -25.16
CA ASP A 3 -9.32 36.24 -24.68
C ASP A 3 -10.27 35.05 -24.45
N ASN A 4 -9.97 33.94 -25.12
CA ASN A 4 -10.66 32.66 -25.00
C ASN A 4 -9.91 31.81 -23.96
N GLN A 5 -10.29 31.89 -22.68
CA GLN A 5 -9.73 31.01 -21.65
C GLN A 5 -10.37 29.60 -21.72
N PRO A 6 -9.58 28.51 -21.67
CA PRO A 6 -10.13 27.16 -21.65
C PRO A 6 -10.78 26.88 -20.28
N GLN A 7 -12.11 26.79 -20.25
CA GLN A 7 -12.84 26.36 -19.06
C GLN A 7 -12.44 24.91 -18.72
N GLY A 8 -11.76 24.75 -17.58
CA GLY A 8 -11.39 23.43 -17.05
C GLY A 8 -12.63 22.56 -16.85
N ARG A 9 -12.57 21.32 -17.36
CA ARG A 9 -13.68 20.36 -17.22
C ARG A 9 -13.95 20.12 -15.73
N PRO A 10 -15.21 20.20 -15.26
CA PRO A 10 -15.52 19.97 -13.85
C PRO A 10 -15.12 18.54 -13.45
N ALA A 11 -14.47 18.41 -12.29
CA ALA A 11 -14.05 17.13 -11.76
C ALA A 11 -15.27 16.26 -11.42
N ILE A 12 -15.46 15.17 -12.15
CA ILE A 12 -16.52 14.19 -11.89
C ILE A 12 -16.00 13.26 -10.79
N LYS A 13 -16.68 13.26 -9.63
CA LYS A 13 -16.44 12.25 -8.60
C LYS A 13 -17.08 10.94 -9.05
N LEU A 14 -16.26 9.90 -9.19
CA LEU A 14 -16.74 8.54 -9.43
C LEU A 14 -17.08 7.90 -8.08
N ASP A 15 -18.37 7.82 -7.77
CA ASP A 15 -18.87 7.18 -6.55
C ASP A 15 -19.13 5.68 -6.79
N PHE A 16 -18.18 4.83 -6.37
CA PHE A 16 -18.27 3.36 -6.47
C PHE A 16 -19.29 2.72 -5.52
N THR A 17 -19.92 3.52 -4.67
CA THR A 17 -20.97 3.07 -3.75
C THR A 17 -22.35 3.09 -4.40
N THR A 18 -22.50 3.79 -5.53
CA THR A 18 -23.77 3.85 -6.26
C THR A 18 -24.00 2.53 -7.02
N GLY A 19 -25.11 1.85 -6.73
CA GLY A 19 -25.49 0.60 -7.40
C GLY A 19 -25.19 -0.70 -6.66
N LEU A 20 -24.63 -0.64 -5.44
CA LEU A 20 -24.56 -1.81 -4.53
C LEU A 20 -25.96 -2.40 -4.29
N ASP A 21 -26.97 -1.55 -4.16
CA ASP A 21 -28.38 -1.95 -3.99
C ASP A 21 -28.99 -2.60 -5.24
N LYS A 22 -28.32 -2.47 -6.40
CA LYS A 22 -28.74 -3.06 -7.68
C LYS A 22 -28.01 -4.37 -7.99
N LEU A 23 -27.12 -4.82 -7.10
CA LEU A 23 -26.47 -6.12 -7.29
C LEU A 23 -27.49 -7.22 -7.07
N PRO A 24 -27.53 -8.24 -7.95
CA PRO A 24 -28.39 -9.39 -7.74
C PRO A 24 -28.02 -10.05 -6.40
N PRO A 25 -29.02 -10.57 -5.66
CA PRO A 25 -28.74 -11.29 -4.43
C PRO A 25 -27.77 -12.43 -4.73
N ARG A 26 -26.78 -12.59 -3.85
CA ARG A 26 -25.81 -13.67 -3.97
C ARG A 26 -26.58 -15.00 -4.09
N PRO A 27 -26.26 -15.85 -5.09
CA PRO A 27 -26.87 -17.17 -5.19
C PRO A 27 -26.72 -17.92 -3.87
N LYS A 28 -27.81 -18.53 -3.41
CA LYS A 28 -27.77 -19.37 -2.21
C LYS A 28 -26.75 -20.49 -2.46
N MET A 29 -25.86 -20.67 -1.49
CA MET A 29 -24.81 -21.68 -1.59
C MET A 29 -25.48 -23.06 -1.63
N ASP A 30 -25.34 -23.75 -2.76
CA ASP A 30 -25.84 -25.11 -2.93
C ASP A 30 -24.81 -26.10 -2.37
N GLU A 31 -25.27 -27.02 -1.51
CA GLU A 31 -24.43 -28.01 -0.83
C GLU A 31 -23.73 -28.93 -1.83
N SER A 32 -24.41 -29.28 -2.92
CA SER A 32 -23.86 -30.18 -3.95
C SER A 32 -22.70 -29.53 -4.71
N THR A 33 -22.86 -28.26 -5.08
CA THR A 33 -21.84 -27.46 -5.76
C THR A 33 -20.63 -27.19 -4.85
N THR A 34 -20.88 -27.03 -3.55
CA THR A 34 -19.83 -26.81 -2.55
C THR A 34 -18.99 -28.06 -2.37
N LEU A 35 -19.62 -29.23 -2.25
CA LEU A 35 -18.94 -30.52 -2.13
C LEU A 35 -18.12 -30.85 -3.39
N ALA A 36 -18.65 -30.57 -4.58
CA ALA A 36 -17.93 -30.74 -5.84
C ALA A 36 -16.65 -29.88 -5.87
N SER A 37 -16.76 -28.61 -5.44
CA SER A 37 -15.61 -27.69 -5.38
C SER A 37 -14.54 -28.14 -4.38
N VAL A 38 -14.95 -28.63 -3.20
CA VAL A 38 -14.03 -29.16 -2.19
C VAL A 38 -13.34 -30.44 -2.66
N THR A 39 -14.07 -31.32 -3.36
CA THR A 39 -13.53 -32.58 -3.89
C THR A 39 -12.52 -32.30 -5.00
N ALA A 40 -12.85 -31.41 -5.94
CA ALA A 40 -11.92 -30.96 -6.98
C ALA A 40 -10.66 -30.32 -6.38
N GLY A 41 -10.79 -29.53 -5.31
CA GLY A 41 -9.64 -28.99 -4.58
C GLY A 41 -8.72 -30.08 -4.02
N ARG A 42 -9.30 -31.15 -3.45
CA ARG A 42 -8.52 -32.29 -2.92
C ARG A 42 -7.77 -33.05 -4.02
N GLU A 43 -8.39 -33.27 -5.16
CA GLU A 43 -7.76 -33.92 -6.32
C GLU A 43 -6.58 -33.10 -6.89
N LEU A 44 -6.67 -31.77 -6.82
CA LEU A 44 -5.60 -30.85 -7.21
C LEU A 44 -4.49 -30.69 -6.14
N GLY A 45 -4.50 -31.53 -5.09
CA GLY A 45 -3.50 -31.51 -4.03
C GLY A 45 -3.76 -30.50 -2.91
N PHE A 46 -4.91 -29.83 -2.91
CA PHE A 46 -5.34 -28.97 -1.81
C PHE A 46 -5.87 -29.84 -0.65
N SER A 47 -4.93 -30.46 0.07
CA SER A 47 -5.21 -30.97 1.41
C SER A 47 -5.44 -29.75 2.30
N GLY A 48 -6.68 -29.56 2.77
CA GLY A 48 -7.03 -28.40 3.60
C GLY A 48 -6.00 -28.14 4.70
N ARG A 49 -5.82 -26.85 5.04
CA ARG A 49 -4.89 -26.35 6.06
C ARG A 49 -4.74 -27.37 7.20
N ALA A 50 -3.53 -27.91 7.37
CA ALA A 50 -3.19 -28.76 8.50
C ALA A 50 -3.70 -28.10 9.79
N GLU A 51 -4.47 -28.84 10.57
CA GLU A 51 -4.87 -28.49 11.94
C GLU A 51 -3.65 -27.90 12.65
N PRO A 52 -3.66 -26.60 13.03
CA PRO A 52 -2.55 -26.05 13.77
C PRO A 52 -2.57 -26.70 15.15
N ALA A 53 -1.53 -27.48 15.47
CA ALA A 53 -1.15 -27.68 16.86
C ALA A 53 -1.20 -26.30 17.56
N PRO A 54 -1.75 -26.18 18.79
CA PRO A 54 -1.98 -24.90 19.44
C PRO A 54 -0.65 -24.32 19.93
N SER A 55 0.22 -23.95 19.00
CA SER A 55 1.17 -22.87 19.22
C SER A 55 0.33 -21.61 19.27
N PRO A 56 0.24 -20.91 20.41
CA PRO A 56 -0.48 -19.65 20.46
C PRO A 56 0.16 -18.74 19.43
N ALA A 57 -0.61 -18.35 18.41
CA ALA A 57 -0.24 -17.25 17.54
C ALA A 57 0.13 -16.07 18.46
N PRO A 58 1.25 -15.37 18.23
CA PRO A 58 1.60 -14.21 19.05
C PRO A 58 0.38 -13.29 19.06
N SER A 59 -0.20 -13.07 20.24
CA SER A 59 -1.39 -12.25 20.34
C SER A 59 -1.05 -10.90 19.73
N PRO A 60 -1.89 -10.34 18.84
CA PRO A 60 -1.68 -9.00 18.33
C PRO A 60 -1.96 -7.95 19.42
N PHE A 61 -1.94 -8.35 20.69
CA PHE A 61 -2.22 -7.55 21.86
C PHE A 61 -1.11 -7.76 22.88
N LEU A 62 -0.49 -6.66 23.29
CA LEU A 62 0.38 -6.55 24.46
C LEU A 62 -0.41 -5.72 25.47
N ASP A 63 -0.72 -6.27 26.64
CA ASP A 63 -1.46 -5.59 27.73
C ASP A 63 -2.81 -4.99 27.31
N GLY A 64 -3.60 -5.75 26.53
CA GLY A 64 -4.91 -5.30 26.03
C GLY A 64 -4.86 -4.22 24.95
N ARG A 65 -3.65 -3.84 24.49
CA ARG A 65 -3.45 -2.87 23.40
C ARG A 65 -3.02 -3.59 22.15
N ARG A 66 -3.71 -3.32 21.04
CA ARG A 66 -3.39 -3.91 19.75
C ARG A 66 -2.00 -3.46 19.30
N LEU A 67 -1.04 -4.37 19.20
CA LEU A 67 0.21 -4.15 18.48
C LEU A 67 -0.14 -3.66 17.08
N ARG A 68 0.40 -2.51 16.71
CA ARG A 68 0.44 -2.10 15.31
C ARG A 68 1.21 -3.19 14.57
N SER A 69 0.63 -3.72 13.49
CA SER A 69 1.28 -4.74 12.68
C SER A 69 2.68 -4.25 12.31
N ARG A 70 3.71 -4.96 12.77
CA ARG A 70 5.08 -4.72 12.31
C ARG A 70 5.06 -4.94 10.79
N GLY A 71 5.14 -3.85 10.04
CA GLY A 71 5.01 -3.83 8.57
C GLY A 71 4.16 -2.69 8.02
N ALA A 72 3.33 -2.03 8.83
CA ALA A 72 2.61 -0.83 8.40
C ALA A 72 3.49 0.41 8.58
N ASN A 73 4.00 0.98 7.48
CA ASN A 73 4.55 2.33 7.34
C ASN A 73 4.96 2.99 8.67
N THR A 74 6.15 2.65 9.17
CA THR A 74 6.68 3.30 10.37
C THR A 74 6.91 4.77 10.00
N GLN A 75 6.03 5.64 10.46
CA GLN A 75 6.20 7.08 10.33
C GLN A 75 7.35 7.50 11.22
N LEU A 76 8.47 7.86 10.60
CA LEU A 76 9.63 8.42 11.27
C LEU A 76 9.55 9.94 11.19
N ASN A 77 9.50 10.59 12.35
CA ASN A 77 9.61 12.04 12.44
C ASN A 77 11.10 12.41 12.50
N LEU A 78 11.65 12.93 11.40
CA LEU A 78 13.01 13.47 11.37
C LEU A 78 12.99 14.93 11.83
N LYS A 79 13.91 15.28 12.73
CA LYS A 79 14.19 16.69 13.04
C LYS A 79 15.22 17.20 12.04
N VAL A 80 14.81 18.16 11.23
CA VAL A 80 15.66 18.85 10.26
C VAL A 80 15.54 20.36 10.46
N THR A 81 16.60 21.10 10.13
CA THR A 81 16.54 22.57 10.10
C THR A 81 15.64 23.05 8.95
N ALA A 82 15.24 24.32 8.98
CA ALA A 82 14.46 24.91 7.90
C ALA A 82 15.24 24.89 6.56
N GLU A 83 16.54 25.18 6.63
CA GLU A 83 17.44 25.18 5.47
C GLU A 83 17.58 23.79 4.84
N GLU A 84 17.74 22.76 5.68
CA GLU A 84 17.79 21.36 5.24
C GLU A 84 16.47 20.91 4.60
N LYS A 85 15.34 21.28 5.22
CA LYS A 85 14.02 20.99 4.67
C LYS A 85 13.87 21.58 3.26
N ASP A 86 14.28 22.84 3.07
CA ASP A 86 14.17 23.52 1.78
C ASP A 86 15.12 22.94 0.74
N ALA A 87 16.30 22.44 1.14
CA ALA A 87 17.19 21.70 0.26
C ALA A 87 16.55 20.38 -0.19
N ILE A 88 16.02 19.59 0.75
CA ILE A 88 15.35 18.32 0.47
C ILE A 88 14.17 18.52 -0.49
N LEU A 89 13.33 19.54 -0.26
CA LEU A 89 12.18 19.81 -1.12
C LEU A 89 12.59 20.21 -2.54
N ARG A 90 13.64 21.03 -2.68
CA ARG A 90 14.15 21.43 -3.99
C ARG A 90 14.69 20.25 -4.77
N ASP A 91 15.47 19.38 -4.13
CA ASP A 91 16.05 18.22 -4.82
C ASP A 91 14.98 17.15 -5.10
N ALA A 92 14.09 16.87 -4.14
CA ALA A 92 12.97 15.96 -4.38
C ALA A 92 12.12 16.39 -5.58
N ALA A 93 11.83 17.69 -5.73
CA ALA A 93 11.07 18.20 -6.87
C ALA A 93 11.75 17.90 -8.21
N ARG A 94 13.09 17.97 -8.29
CA ARG A 94 13.83 17.63 -9.52
C ARG A 94 13.62 16.17 -9.92
N PHE A 95 13.73 15.25 -8.95
CA PHE A 95 13.54 13.82 -9.19
C PHE A 95 12.09 13.44 -9.47
N ILE A 96 11.12 14.15 -8.90
CA ILE A 96 9.68 13.88 -9.13
C ILE A 96 9.25 14.38 -10.51
N HIS A 97 9.85 15.46 -11.02
CA HIS A 97 9.55 16.01 -12.34
C HIS A 97 10.36 15.35 -13.48
N ASP A 98 11.35 14.51 -13.16
CA ASP A 98 12.12 13.77 -14.15
C ASP A 98 11.36 12.52 -14.59
N PRO A 99 10.95 12.40 -15.87
CA PRO A 99 10.25 11.21 -16.37
C PRO A 99 11.11 9.94 -16.37
N GLY A 100 12.44 10.04 -16.22
CA GLY A 100 13.34 8.90 -16.09
C GLY A 100 13.51 8.39 -14.66
N SER A 101 13.00 9.11 -13.67
CA SER A 101 13.19 8.79 -12.25
C SER A 101 12.05 7.89 -11.74
N PRO A 102 12.36 6.85 -10.94
CA PRO A 102 11.35 5.99 -10.32
C PRO A 102 10.67 6.64 -9.10
N ILE A 103 11.04 7.88 -8.74
CA ILE A 103 10.61 8.57 -7.52
C ILE A 103 9.39 9.45 -7.82
N ASN A 104 8.27 9.17 -7.16
CA ASN A 104 6.99 9.86 -7.39
C ASN A 104 6.62 10.84 -6.26
N ASN A 105 7.24 10.70 -5.08
CA ASN A 105 6.94 11.54 -3.92
C ASN A 105 8.18 11.76 -3.03
N ILE A 106 8.07 12.73 -2.12
CA ILE A 106 9.15 13.11 -1.20
C ILE A 106 9.54 11.94 -0.28
N GLY A 107 8.60 11.09 0.13
CA GLY A 107 8.90 9.92 0.95
C GLY A 107 9.80 8.93 0.23
N GLU A 108 9.49 8.63 -1.03
CA GLU A 108 10.33 7.79 -1.91
C GLU A 108 11.70 8.40 -2.14
N PHE A 109 11.78 9.72 -2.33
CA PHE A 109 13.06 10.42 -2.43
C PHE A 109 13.94 10.22 -1.19
N VAL A 110 13.38 10.39 0.01
CA VAL A 110 14.12 10.22 1.26
C VAL A 110 14.59 8.78 1.45
N VAL A 111 13.73 7.80 1.15
CA VAL A 111 14.11 6.38 1.20
C VAL A 111 15.25 6.08 0.23
N TYR A 112 15.13 6.55 -1.02
CA TYR A 112 16.17 6.39 -2.05
C TYR A 112 17.50 7.00 -1.61
N ALA A 113 17.50 8.21 -1.06
CA ALA A 113 18.72 8.87 -0.58
C ALA A 113 19.40 8.11 0.57
N VAL A 114 18.61 7.56 1.50
CA VAL A 114 19.13 6.74 2.62
C VAL A 114 19.74 5.43 2.10
N ASP A 115 19.09 4.78 1.14
CA ASP A 115 19.60 3.54 0.54
C ASP A 115 20.86 3.79 -0.29
N PHE A 116 20.92 4.91 -1.01
CA PHE A 116 22.12 5.36 -1.72
C PHE A 116 23.29 5.56 -0.74
N LEU A 117 23.06 6.25 0.38
CA LEU A 117 24.06 6.43 1.42
C LEU A 117 24.52 5.11 2.05
N ARG A 118 23.59 4.16 2.29
CA ARG A 118 23.94 2.84 2.86
C ARG A 118 24.76 1.96 1.91
N SER A 119 24.49 2.07 0.62
CA SER A 119 25.20 1.29 -0.42
C SER A 119 26.57 1.88 -0.75
N HIS A 120 26.72 3.20 -0.72
CA HIS A 120 27.95 3.88 -1.12
C HIS A 120 28.80 4.40 0.06
N GLY A 121 28.22 4.52 1.25
CA GLY A 121 28.89 5.00 2.46
C GLY A 121 29.71 3.96 3.22
N ARG A 122 29.60 2.66 2.89
CA ARG A 122 30.38 1.57 3.52
C ARG A 122 31.77 1.35 2.91
N ARG A 123 32.30 2.32 2.16
CA ARG A 123 33.64 2.27 1.54
C ARG A 123 34.70 3.15 2.22
N ALA A 124 34.41 3.69 3.39
CA ALA A 124 35.32 4.54 4.14
C ALA A 124 35.56 3.97 5.55
N GLU A 125 36.11 2.76 5.64
CA GLU A 125 36.88 2.27 6.78
C GLU A 125 38.07 1.44 6.27
#